data_AF-A0A934S3T2-F1
#
_entry.id   AF-A0A934S3T2-F1
#
_cell.length_a   1.000
_cell.length_b   1.000
_cell.length_c   1.000
_cell.angle_alpha   90.00
_cell.angle_beta   90.00
_cell.angle_gamma   90.00
#
_symmetry.space_group_name_H-M   'P 1'
#
loop_
_entity.id
_entity.type
_entity.pdbx_description
1 polymer ?
#
loop_
_entity_poly.entity_id
_entity_poly.type
_entity_poly.pdbx_seq_one_letter_code
_entity_poly.pdbx_strand_id
1 'polypeptide(L)'
;MNFTSPPPPRKSRQGATLIEAVIAVGVLAVAVPLIFATLAQSGESSLDAGAETRCSWVIPACVEELRAASYNQSQLLGEIPAGKEFSDISLAFSESGKALSKLDPAVYAQGIRDKRVRYIVSMTATLPEQENSTTSSATPIRQLRLRLEYPAAAPSGSRNKIDFYTRLP
;
A
#
# COMPACT_ATOMS: atom_id res chain seq x y z
N MET A 1 -35.36 -8.53 77.50
CA MET A 1 -33.97 -8.48 77.02
C MET A 1 -33.99 -7.79 75.66
N ASN A 2 -33.51 -6.54 75.57
CA ASN A 2 -33.50 -5.77 74.32
C ASN A 2 -32.15 -5.95 73.61
N PHE A 3 -32.16 -6.58 72.45
CA PHE A 3 -31.01 -6.68 71.56
C PHE A 3 -30.93 -5.42 70.69
N THR A 4 -29.95 -4.55 70.95
CA THR A 4 -29.60 -3.44 70.06
C THR A 4 -28.74 -3.97 68.93
N SER A 5 -29.25 -3.93 67.70
CA SER A 5 -28.48 -4.25 66.49
C SER A 5 -27.34 -3.25 66.27
N PRO A 6 -26.16 -3.70 65.78
CA PRO A 6 -25.03 -2.82 65.53
C PRO A 6 -25.34 -1.80 64.42
N PRO A 7 -24.76 -0.58 64.49
CA PRO A 7 -24.97 0.44 63.47
C PRO A 7 -24.37 0.00 62.12
N PRO A 8 -24.99 0.41 60.98
CA PRO A 8 -24.49 0.05 59.67
C PRO A 8 -23.09 0.66 59.41
N PRO A 9 -22.23 -0.03 58.63
CA PRO A 9 -20.90 0.46 58.31
C PRO A 9 -20.99 1.77 57.53
N ARG A 10 -20.23 2.78 57.96
CA ARG A 10 -20.12 4.06 57.27
C ARG A 10 -19.40 3.83 55.93
N LYS A 11 -20.08 4.07 54.80
CA LYS A 11 -19.42 4.18 53.48
C LYS A 11 -18.45 5.36 53.55
N SER A 12 -17.15 5.09 53.48
CA SER A 12 -16.15 6.15 53.32
C SER A 12 -16.36 6.80 51.95
N ARG A 13 -16.67 8.10 51.94
CA ARG A 13 -16.55 8.90 50.73
C ARG A 13 -15.06 9.14 50.51
N GLN A 14 -14.42 8.31 49.69
CA GLN A 14 -13.08 8.58 49.21
C GLN A 14 -13.16 9.82 48.31
N GLY A 15 -12.66 10.95 48.81
CA GLY A 15 -12.44 12.15 48.00
C GLY A 15 -11.07 12.06 47.35
N ALA A 16 -10.99 12.33 46.05
CA ALA A 16 -9.71 12.48 45.37
C ALA A 16 -9.04 13.77 45.84
N THR A 17 -7.74 13.71 46.12
CA THR A 17 -6.98 14.92 46.49
C THR A 17 -6.62 15.73 45.25
N LEU A 18 -6.42 17.05 45.38
CA LEU A 18 -6.03 17.91 44.24
C LEU A 18 -4.73 17.42 43.58
N ILE A 19 -3.78 16.91 44.37
CA ILE A 19 -2.51 16.39 43.86
C ILE A 19 -2.71 15.12 43.03
N GLU A 20 -3.63 14.25 43.45
CA GLU A 20 -4.00 13.04 42.72
C GLU A 20 -4.66 13.38 41.39
N ALA A 21 -5.53 14.39 41.37
CA ALA A 21 -6.13 14.88 40.14
C ALA A 21 -5.08 15.47 39.17
N VAL A 22 -4.12 16.26 39.67
CA VAL A 22 -3.04 16.84 38.85
C VAL A 22 -2.13 15.74 38.28
N ILE A 23 -1.76 14.75 39.10
CA ILE A 23 -0.97 13.60 38.64
C ILE A 23 -1.73 12.81 37.59
N ALA A 24 -3.02 12.53 37.81
CA ALA A 24 -3.85 11.79 36.87
C ALA A 24 -3.98 12.51 35.52
N VAL A 25 -4.20 13.84 35.53
CA VAL A 25 -4.24 14.65 34.30
C VAL A 25 -2.88 14.66 33.60
N GLY A 26 -1.78 14.76 34.35
CA GLY A 26 -0.42 14.68 33.80
C GLY A 26 -0.12 13.35 33.11
N VAL A 27 -0.50 12.22 33.74
CA VAL A 27 -0.35 10.89 33.15
C VAL A 27 -1.22 10.75 31.90
N LEU A 28 -2.47 11.23 31.94
CA LEU A 28 -3.37 11.17 30.80
C LEU A 28 -2.85 11.97 29.60
N ALA A 29 -2.29 13.17 29.86
CA ALA A 29 -1.72 14.03 28.84
C ALA A 29 -0.55 13.38 28.08
N VAL A 30 0.19 12.48 28.73
CA VAL A 30 1.29 11.73 28.10
C VAL A 30 0.80 10.43 27.46
N ALA A 31 -0.07 9.68 28.15
CA ALA A 31 -0.53 8.37 27.70
C ALA A 31 -1.39 8.44 26.44
N VAL A 32 -2.28 9.43 26.32
CA VAL A 32 -3.21 9.52 25.20
C VAL A 32 -2.49 9.73 23.86
N PRO A 33 -1.57 10.72 23.70
CA PRO A 33 -0.81 10.87 22.46
C PRO A 33 0.01 9.62 22.10
N LEU A 34 0.60 8.95 23.09
CA LEU A 34 1.38 7.73 22.86
C LEU A 34 0.51 6.60 22.29
N ILE A 35 -0.69 6.40 22.82
CA ILE A 35 -1.63 5.39 22.30
C ILE A 35 -2.04 5.72 20.86
N PHE A 36 -2.31 6.98 20.54
CA PHE A 36 -2.62 7.37 19.17
C PHE A 36 -1.44 7.19 18.22
N ALA A 37 -0.24 7.51 18.66
CA ALA A 37 0.98 7.32 17.87
C ALA A 37 1.23 5.82 17.58
N THR A 38 1.05 4.93 18.56
CA THR A 38 1.23 3.49 18.35
C THR A 38 0.15 2.90 17.44
N LEU A 39 -1.10 3.35 17.55
CA LEU A 39 -2.17 2.95 16.64
C LEU A 39 -1.91 3.39 15.19
N ALA A 40 -1.42 4.63 15.00
CA ALA A 40 -1.04 5.12 13.68
C ALA A 40 0.08 4.26 13.06
N GLN A 41 1.13 3.98 13.83
CA GLN A 41 2.26 3.15 13.37
C GLN A 41 1.82 1.72 13.01
N SER A 42 0.94 1.12 13.81
CA SER A 42 0.43 -0.24 13.52
C SER A 42 -0.35 -0.30 12.21
N GLY A 43 -1.04 0.78 11.82
CA GLY A 43 -1.76 0.85 10.57
C GLY A 43 -0.82 0.84 9.36
N GLU A 44 0.30 1.56 9.44
CA GLU A 44 1.34 1.57 8.40
C GLU A 44 1.99 0.19 8.26
N SER A 45 2.36 -0.45 9.38
CA SER A 45 2.95 -1.80 9.34
C SER A 45 2.03 -2.85 8.72
N SER A 46 0.71 -2.76 8.94
CA SER A 46 -0.24 -3.66 8.31
C SER A 46 -0.36 -3.44 6.80
N LEU A 47 -0.25 -2.19 6.34
CA LEU A 47 -0.24 -1.85 4.92
C LEU A 47 1.00 -2.38 4.23
N ASP A 48 2.17 -2.18 4.86
CA ASP A 48 3.46 -2.64 4.35
C ASP A 48 3.48 -4.18 4.22
N ALA A 49 3.15 -4.89 5.30
CA ALA A 49 3.09 -6.36 5.28
C ALA A 49 2.08 -6.90 4.26
N GLY A 50 0.93 -6.21 4.12
CA GLY A 50 -0.06 -6.53 3.10
C GLY A 50 0.49 -6.37 1.68
N ALA A 51 1.19 -5.28 1.41
CA ALA A 51 1.83 -5.02 0.12
C ALA A 51 2.91 -6.04 -0.22
N GLU A 52 3.78 -6.37 0.74
CA GLU A 52 4.81 -7.41 0.59
C GLU A 52 4.22 -8.78 0.30
N THR A 53 3.12 -9.15 0.96
CA THR A 53 2.46 -10.43 0.71
C THR A 53 1.80 -10.45 -0.66
N ARG A 54 1.11 -9.36 -1.04
CA ARG A 54 0.31 -9.30 -2.27
C ARG A 54 1.14 -9.08 -3.53
N CYS A 55 2.36 -8.55 -3.42
CA CYS A 55 3.24 -8.36 -4.57
C CYS A 55 3.52 -9.67 -5.32
N SER A 56 3.54 -10.80 -4.61
CA SER A 56 3.72 -12.14 -5.16
C SER A 56 2.67 -12.54 -6.21
N TRP A 57 1.48 -11.93 -6.18
CA TRP A 57 0.40 -12.16 -7.15
C TRP A 57 0.20 -10.98 -8.10
N VAL A 58 0.36 -9.75 -7.59
CA VAL A 58 0.17 -8.52 -8.37
C VAL A 58 1.23 -8.38 -9.46
N ILE A 59 2.51 -8.66 -9.14
CA ILE A 59 3.61 -8.49 -10.10
C ILE A 59 3.51 -9.49 -11.26
N PRO A 60 3.30 -10.81 -11.04
CA PRO A 60 3.07 -11.73 -12.14
C PRO A 60 1.86 -11.37 -12.99
N ALA A 61 0.75 -10.92 -12.38
CA ALA A 61 -0.43 -10.48 -13.12
C ALA A 61 -0.13 -9.31 -14.07
N CYS A 62 0.71 -8.36 -13.65
CA CYS A 62 1.16 -7.28 -14.53
C CYS A 62 1.99 -7.80 -15.71
N VAL A 63 2.90 -8.74 -15.45
CA VAL A 63 3.75 -9.34 -16.50
C VAL A 63 2.91 -10.11 -17.51
N GLU A 64 1.90 -10.86 -17.05
CA GLU A 64 0.97 -11.57 -17.94
C GLU A 64 0.10 -10.59 -18.75
N GLU A 65 -0.39 -9.51 -18.14
CA GLU A 65 -1.13 -8.47 -18.88
C GLU A 65 -0.25 -7.79 -19.94
N LEU A 66 1.01 -7.49 -19.64
CA LEU A 66 1.96 -6.94 -20.61
C LEU A 66 2.23 -7.93 -21.76
N ARG A 67 2.36 -9.22 -21.45
CA ARG A 67 2.50 -10.27 -22.47
C ARG A 67 1.23 -10.36 -23.32
N ALA A 68 0.05 -10.37 -22.71
CA ALA A 68 -1.22 -10.38 -23.43
C ALA A 68 -1.36 -9.13 -24.31
N ALA A 69 -0.91 -7.96 -23.83
CA ALA A 69 -0.90 -6.71 -24.59
C ALA A 69 0.00 -6.76 -25.83
N SER A 70 1.12 -7.50 -25.77
CA SER A 70 1.97 -7.72 -26.95
C SER A 70 1.33 -8.57 -28.04
N TYR A 71 0.29 -9.34 -27.70
CA TYR A 71 -0.47 -10.17 -28.62
C TYR A 71 -1.87 -9.60 -28.91
N ASN A 72 -2.17 -8.36 -28.51
CA ASN A 72 -3.51 -7.75 -28.63
C ASN A 72 -4.63 -8.53 -27.91
N GLN A 73 -4.28 -9.21 -26.82
CA GLN A 73 -5.17 -10.05 -26.00
C GLN A 73 -5.41 -9.50 -24.60
N SER A 74 -4.77 -8.39 -24.24
CA SER A 74 -4.99 -7.76 -22.93
C SER A 74 -6.39 -7.16 -22.83
N GLN A 75 -7.03 -7.33 -21.67
CA GLN A 75 -8.33 -6.73 -21.39
C GLN A 75 -8.20 -5.31 -20.83
N LEU A 76 -7.04 -4.99 -20.25
CA LEU A 76 -6.82 -3.75 -19.49
C LEU A 76 -5.88 -2.78 -20.20
N LEU A 77 -4.93 -3.31 -20.96
CA LEU A 77 -3.93 -2.56 -21.71
C LEU A 77 -4.29 -2.57 -23.20
N GLY A 78 -3.99 -1.47 -23.88
CA GLY A 78 -3.98 -1.44 -25.34
C GLY A 78 -2.78 -2.20 -25.90
N GLU A 79 -2.68 -2.26 -27.22
CA GLU A 79 -1.53 -2.86 -27.92
C GLU A 79 -0.20 -2.25 -27.42
N ILE A 80 0.70 -3.10 -26.93
CA ILE A 80 2.07 -2.72 -26.58
C ILE A 80 2.99 -3.50 -27.51
N PRO A 81 3.55 -2.88 -28.56
CA PRO A 81 4.36 -3.59 -29.53
C PRO A 81 5.53 -4.33 -28.88
N ALA A 82 5.78 -5.56 -29.34
CA ALA A 82 6.95 -6.32 -28.90
C ALA A 82 8.25 -5.56 -29.23
N GLY A 83 9.25 -5.66 -28.37
CA GLY A 83 10.53 -4.99 -28.50
C GLY A 83 10.55 -3.44 -28.39
N LYS A 84 9.43 -2.77 -28.11
CA LYS A 84 9.41 -1.30 -27.92
C LYS A 84 9.43 -0.87 -26.46
N GLU A 85 10.11 0.24 -26.18
CA GLU A 85 10.08 0.91 -24.87
C GLU A 85 8.70 1.49 -24.58
N PHE A 86 8.37 1.58 -23.29
CA PHE A 86 7.19 2.31 -22.83
C PHE A 86 7.43 2.88 -21.43
N SER A 87 6.83 4.03 -21.17
CA SER A 87 6.76 4.64 -19.84
C SER A 87 5.31 4.84 -19.42
N ASP A 88 5.12 5.07 -18.12
CA ASP A 88 3.89 5.63 -17.57
C ASP A 88 2.63 4.75 -17.68
N ILE A 89 2.80 3.44 -17.85
CA ILE A 89 1.68 2.51 -17.78
C ILE A 89 1.41 2.20 -16.31
N SER A 90 0.22 2.55 -15.84
CA SER A 90 -0.20 2.31 -14.46
C SER A 90 -1.47 1.48 -14.39
N LEU A 91 -1.50 0.49 -13.51
CA LEU A 91 -2.64 -0.39 -13.27
C LEU A 91 -3.10 -0.30 -11.80
N ALA A 92 -4.42 -0.25 -11.60
CA ALA A 92 -5.05 -0.28 -10.29
C ALA A 92 -5.37 -1.71 -9.87
N PHE A 93 -5.09 -2.02 -8.61
CA PHE A 93 -5.31 -3.33 -8.01
C PHE A 93 -6.14 -3.22 -6.75
N SER A 94 -7.00 -4.22 -6.56
CA SER A 94 -7.78 -4.39 -5.34
C SER A 94 -6.95 -4.95 -4.18
N GLU A 95 -7.53 -4.96 -2.98
CA GLU A 95 -6.93 -5.55 -1.78
C GLU A 95 -6.59 -7.04 -1.93
N SER A 96 -7.35 -7.77 -2.75
CA SER A 96 -7.07 -9.17 -3.06
C SER A 96 -5.98 -9.36 -4.11
N GLY A 97 -5.45 -8.28 -4.69
CA GLY A 97 -4.46 -8.33 -5.77
C GLY A 97 -5.07 -8.55 -7.17
N LYS A 98 -6.40 -8.43 -7.32
CA LYS A 98 -7.05 -8.47 -8.64
C LYS A 98 -6.88 -7.13 -9.36
N ALA A 99 -6.45 -7.17 -10.63
CA ALA A 99 -6.37 -6.00 -11.51
C ALA A 99 -7.79 -5.47 -11.82
N LEU A 100 -7.96 -4.15 -11.75
CA LEU A 100 -9.25 -3.49 -11.91
C LEU A 100 -9.31 -2.65 -13.18
N SER A 101 -8.35 -1.74 -13.36
CA SER A 101 -8.35 -0.81 -14.48
C SER A 101 -6.96 -0.26 -14.75
N LYS A 102 -6.75 0.19 -15.99
CA LYS A 102 -5.66 1.11 -16.32
C LYS A 102 -5.93 2.49 -15.72
N LEU A 103 -4.87 3.19 -15.36
CA LEU A 103 -4.93 4.53 -14.80
C LEU A 103 -4.34 5.55 -15.75
N ASP A 104 -5.04 6.67 -15.87
CA ASP A 104 -4.52 7.86 -16.52
C ASP A 104 -3.46 8.53 -15.63
N PRO A 105 -2.42 9.17 -16.22
CA PRO A 105 -1.36 9.82 -15.46
C PRO A 105 -1.85 10.87 -14.45
N ALA A 106 -2.94 11.58 -14.78
CA ALA A 106 -3.54 12.57 -13.89
C ALA A 106 -4.16 11.93 -12.64
N VAL A 107 -4.89 10.82 -12.82
CA VAL A 107 -5.50 10.05 -11.72
C VAL A 107 -4.41 9.39 -10.87
N TYR A 108 -3.39 8.85 -11.54
CA TYR A 108 -2.21 8.29 -10.89
C TYR A 108 -1.51 9.32 -9.99
N ALA A 109 -1.33 10.57 -10.43
CA ALA A 109 -0.65 11.59 -9.64
C ALA A 109 -1.43 11.98 -8.36
N GLN A 110 -2.75 12.13 -8.49
CA GLN A 110 -3.62 12.58 -7.38
C GLN A 110 -3.88 11.48 -6.34
N GLY A 111 -3.91 10.22 -6.78
CA GLY A 111 -4.34 9.09 -5.93
C GLY A 111 -5.82 8.79 -6.04
N ILE A 112 -6.17 7.57 -5.68
CA ILE A 112 -7.49 6.98 -5.91
C ILE A 112 -8.15 6.69 -4.57
N ARG A 113 -9.23 7.42 -4.29
CA ARG A 113 -10.01 7.25 -3.06
C ARG A 113 -11.10 6.17 -3.16
N ASP A 114 -11.16 5.44 -4.28
CA ASP A 114 -12.03 4.27 -4.38
C ASP A 114 -11.54 3.19 -3.40
N LYS A 115 -12.42 2.79 -2.48
CA LYS A 115 -12.15 1.74 -1.49
C LYS A 115 -11.81 0.40 -2.12
N ARG A 116 -12.20 0.19 -3.38
CA ARG A 116 -11.87 -1.02 -4.13
C ARG A 116 -10.41 -1.08 -4.55
N VAL A 117 -9.71 0.07 -4.64
CA VAL A 117 -8.31 0.15 -5.08
C VAL A 117 -7.42 0.30 -3.86
N ARG A 118 -6.49 -0.65 -3.69
CA ARG A 118 -5.55 -0.66 -2.57
C ARG A 118 -4.11 -0.43 -3.01
N TYR A 119 -3.76 -0.97 -4.17
CA TYR A 119 -2.42 -0.90 -4.74
C TYR A 119 -2.47 -0.31 -6.14
N ILE A 120 -1.39 0.35 -6.52
CA ILE A 120 -1.15 0.83 -7.88
C ILE A 120 0.17 0.22 -8.33
N VAL A 121 0.25 -0.26 -9.57
CA VAL A 121 1.53 -0.67 -10.16
C VAL A 121 1.86 0.27 -11.29
N SER A 122 2.99 0.97 -11.20
CA SER A 122 3.58 1.71 -12.32
C SER A 122 4.63 0.84 -13.01
N MET A 123 4.64 0.87 -14.34
CA MET A 123 5.48 0.01 -15.17
C MET A 123 6.24 0.84 -16.19
N THR A 124 7.50 0.48 -16.40
CA THR A 124 8.38 1.13 -17.37
C THR A 124 9.29 0.09 -17.99
N ALA A 125 9.38 0.07 -19.31
CA ALA A 125 10.29 -0.79 -20.04
C ALA A 125 11.33 0.04 -20.79
N THR A 126 12.60 -0.29 -20.58
CA THR A 126 13.75 0.29 -21.28
C THR A 126 14.47 -0.79 -22.08
N LEU A 127 15.00 -0.43 -23.24
CA LEU A 127 15.89 -1.30 -23.99
C LEU A 127 17.29 -1.22 -23.36
N PRO A 128 17.99 -2.36 -23.19
CA PRO A 128 19.38 -2.32 -22.80
C PRO A 128 20.18 -1.58 -23.88
N GLU A 129 20.98 -0.60 -23.45
CA GLU A 129 21.88 0.16 -24.31
C GLU A 129 22.90 -0.83 -24.92
N GLN A 130 22.77 -1.06 -26.24
CA GLN A 130 23.49 -2.00 -27.11
C GLN A 130 24.74 -2.71 -26.55
N GLU A 131 24.70 -4.05 -26.54
CA GLU A 131 25.88 -4.84 -26.93
C GLU A 131 25.83 -4.99 -28.45
N ASN A 132 26.79 -4.35 -29.14
CA ASN A 132 27.02 -4.48 -30.57
C ASN A 132 27.15 -5.96 -30.95
N SER A 133 26.13 -6.54 -31.57
CA SER A 133 26.26 -7.83 -32.25
C SER A 133 25.31 -7.86 -33.43
N THR A 134 25.88 -7.53 -34.58
CA THR A 134 25.47 -7.98 -35.91
C THR A 134 24.95 -9.42 -35.83
N THR A 135 23.86 -9.71 -36.55
CA THR A 135 23.18 -11.02 -36.69
C THR A 135 22.42 -11.56 -35.46
N SER A 136 21.19 -11.10 -35.24
CA SER A 136 20.14 -11.96 -34.70
C SER A 136 18.75 -11.43 -35.07
N SER A 137 17.94 -12.22 -35.75
CA SER A 137 16.52 -11.99 -36.01
C SER A 137 15.63 -12.20 -34.76
N ALA A 138 16.22 -12.11 -33.56
CA ALA A 138 15.53 -12.31 -32.30
C ALA A 138 14.96 -10.99 -31.77
N THR A 139 13.74 -11.03 -31.24
CA THR A 139 13.07 -9.90 -30.61
C THR A 139 13.92 -9.33 -29.47
N PRO A 140 14.15 -8.01 -29.41
CA PRO A 140 15.04 -7.42 -28.41
C PRO A 140 14.43 -7.54 -27.00
N ILE A 141 15.21 -8.10 -26.07
CA ILE A 141 14.83 -8.27 -24.67
C ILE A 141 14.83 -6.90 -23.97
N ARG A 142 13.69 -6.52 -23.39
CA ARG A 142 13.49 -5.28 -22.65
C ARG A 142 13.68 -5.51 -21.15
N GLN A 143 14.27 -4.53 -20.47
CA GLN A 143 14.31 -4.48 -19.02
C GLN A 143 13.04 -3.80 -18.51
N LEU A 144 12.22 -4.55 -17.79
CA LEU A 144 10.97 -4.07 -17.20
C LEU A 144 11.21 -3.73 -15.73
N ARG A 145 10.87 -2.50 -15.35
CA ARG A 145 10.70 -2.08 -13.97
C ARG A 145 9.21 -2.04 -13.64
N LEU A 146 8.79 -2.79 -12.63
CA LEU A 146 7.47 -2.68 -12.04
C LEU A 146 7.61 -2.09 -10.64
N ARG A 147 6.78 -1.12 -10.29
CA ARG A 147 6.78 -0.51 -8.98
C ARG A 147 5.40 -0.62 -8.39
N LEU A 148 5.28 -1.41 -7.32
CA LEU A 148 4.07 -1.48 -6.52
C LEU A 148 4.05 -0.29 -5.56
N GLU A 149 2.98 0.49 -5.58
CA GLU A 149 2.76 1.69 -4.78
C GLU A 149 1.52 1.58 -3.90
N TYR A 150 1.64 2.04 -2.66
CA TYR A 150 0.55 2.02 -1.69
C TYR A 150 0.76 3.08 -0.57
N PRO A 151 -0.30 3.50 0.13
CA PRO A 151 -1.71 3.26 -0.19
C PRO A 151 -2.12 4.01 -1.47
N ALA A 152 -2.95 3.38 -2.31
CA ALA A 152 -3.39 3.97 -3.59
C ALA A 152 -4.09 5.33 -3.45
N ALA A 153 -4.68 5.61 -2.29
CA ALA A 153 -5.38 6.86 -2.00
C ALA A 153 -4.45 8.07 -1.78
N ALA A 154 -3.16 7.83 -1.48
CA ALA A 154 -2.19 8.90 -1.33
C ALA A 154 -1.75 9.45 -2.71
N PRO A 155 -1.34 10.73 -2.80
CA PRO A 155 -0.66 11.26 -3.99
C PRO A 155 0.64 10.49 -4.28
N SER A 156 1.09 10.45 -5.54
CA SER A 156 2.24 9.65 -5.97
C SER A 156 3.56 9.96 -5.23
N GLY A 157 3.72 11.18 -4.72
CA GLY A 157 4.88 11.61 -3.93
C GLY A 157 4.89 11.09 -2.48
N SER A 158 3.75 10.62 -1.96
CA SER A 158 3.58 10.22 -0.56
C SER A 158 3.27 8.72 -0.40
N ARG A 159 3.48 7.92 -1.44
CA ARG A 159 3.27 6.47 -1.41
C ARG A 159 4.56 5.73 -1.07
N ASN A 160 4.40 4.65 -0.31
CA ASN A 160 5.39 3.60 -0.16
C ASN A 160 5.53 2.84 -1.48
N LYS A 161 6.76 2.38 -1.77
CA LYS A 161 7.14 1.83 -3.08
C LYS A 161 7.94 0.55 -2.88
N ILE A 162 7.61 -0.47 -3.65
CA ILE A 162 8.41 -1.70 -3.78
C ILE A 162 8.73 -1.85 -5.26
N ASP A 163 10.02 -1.81 -5.59
CA ASP A 163 10.52 -1.94 -6.96
C ASP A 163 10.86 -3.39 -7.29
N PHE A 164 10.45 -3.82 -8.48
CA PHE A 164 10.75 -5.12 -9.07
C PHE A 164 11.35 -4.92 -10.45
N TYR A 165 12.32 -5.76 -10.78
CA TYR A 165 13.00 -5.73 -12.07
C TYR A 165 12.88 -7.11 -12.72
N THR A 166 12.47 -7.14 -13.98
CA THR A 166 12.37 -8.37 -14.77
C THR A 166 12.69 -8.09 -16.23
N ARG A 167 12.68 -9.13 -17.06
CA ARG A 167 12.95 -9.04 -18.49
C ARG A 167 11.76 -9.58 -19.28
N LEU A 168 11.40 -8.87 -20.34
CA LEU A 168 10.38 -9.31 -21.29
C LEU A 168 10.99 -9.38 -22.69
N PRO A 169 10.70 -10.43 -23.48
CA PRO A 169 11.06 -10.48 -24.88
C PRO A 169 10.29 -9.48 -25.76
#